data_AF-A0A1V3KD92-F1
#
_entry.id   AF-A0A1V3KD92-F1
#
_cell.length_a   1.000
_cell.length_b   1.000
_cell.length_c   1.000
_cell.angle_alpha   90.00
_cell.angle_beta   90.00
_cell.angle_gamma   90.00
#
_symmetry.space_group_name_H-M   'P 1'
#
loop_
_entity.id
_entity.type
_entity.pdbx_description
1 polymer ?
#
loop_
_entity_poly.entity_id
_entity_poly.type
_entity_poly.pdbx_seq_one_letter_code
_entity_poly.pdbx_strand_id
1 'polypeptide(L)' 'MSALKKKPGALQHGEPFQGWALPPAIKTLQHHLLKQPRGDKAMVKLLSLIADFGEEVGVTAAELALEQG' A
#
# COMPACT_ATOMS: atom_id res chain seq x y z
N MET A 1 -13.26 -5.05 -11.78
CA MET A 1 -12.94 -6.16 -10.87
C MET A 1 -12.23 -5.56 -9.66
N SER A 2 -12.89 -5.41 -8.51
CA SER A 2 -12.31 -4.77 -7.32
C SER A 2 -11.44 -5.75 -6.53
N ALA A 3 -10.13 -5.52 -6.49
CA ALA A 3 -9.15 -6.45 -5.93
C ALA A 3 -8.98 -6.34 -4.40
N LEU A 4 -9.55 -5.34 -3.74
CA LEU A 4 -9.24 -5.04 -2.33
C LEU A 4 -10.38 -5.37 -1.36
N LYS A 5 -10.94 -6.59 -1.47
CA LYS A 5 -12.03 -7.06 -0.58
C LYS A 5 -11.59 -7.68 0.75
N LYS A 6 -10.29 -7.81 1.06
CA LYS A 6 -9.85 -8.46 2.30
C LYS A 6 -9.36 -7.46 3.35
N LYS A 7 -10.15 -7.39 4.43
CA LYS A 7 -9.90 -6.63 5.68
C LYS A 7 -8.44 -6.74 6.16
N PRO A 8 -7.89 -5.67 6.74
CA PRO A 8 -6.54 -5.65 7.32
C PRO A 8 -6.53 -6.38 8.69
N GLY A 9 -6.90 -7.66 8.72
CA GLY A 9 -6.67 -8.55 9.86
C GLY A 9 -5.34 -9.30 9.76
N ALA A 10 -4.76 -9.39 8.56
CA ALA A 10 -3.54 -10.15 8.29
C ALA A 10 -2.23 -9.41 8.62
N LEU A 11 -2.31 -8.17 9.12
CA LEU A 11 -1.12 -7.35 9.45
C LEU A 11 -0.40 -7.80 10.73
N GLN A 12 -0.96 -8.74 11.51
CA GLN A 12 -0.41 -9.13 12.81
C GLN A 12 0.69 -10.20 12.75
N HIS A 13 0.89 -10.91 11.64
CA HIS A 13 1.75 -12.11 11.59
C HIS A 13 2.89 -12.07 10.55
N GLY A 14 3.35 -10.88 10.15
CA GLY A 14 4.69 -10.75 9.56
C GLY A 14 4.93 -11.34 8.17
N GLU A 15 3.92 -11.89 7.48
CA GLU A 15 4.01 -12.24 6.05
C GLU A 15 3.57 -11.03 5.21
N PRO A 16 4.49 -10.16 4.76
CA PRO A 16 4.13 -8.84 4.31
C PRO A 16 3.78 -8.91 2.81
N PHE A 17 2.49 -8.80 2.48
CA PHE A 17 1.96 -8.31 1.19
C PHE A 17 2.43 -9.00 -0.11
N GLN A 18 3.25 -10.05 -0.06
CA GLN A 18 3.90 -10.66 -1.22
C GLN A 18 2.90 -11.29 -2.21
N GLY A 19 1.67 -11.58 -1.78
CA GLY A 19 0.60 -12.17 -2.60
C GLY A 19 -0.52 -11.21 -3.02
N TRP A 20 -0.40 -9.91 -2.75
CA TRP A 20 -1.48 -8.96 -3.08
C TRP A 20 -1.33 -8.49 -4.53
N ALA A 21 -2.44 -8.49 -5.27
CA ALA A 21 -2.52 -7.87 -6.60
C ALA A 21 -2.58 -6.34 -6.44
N LEU A 22 -1.43 -5.73 -6.13
CA LEU A 22 -1.33 -4.29 -5.96
C LEU A 22 -1.27 -3.60 -7.33
N PRO A 23 -2.01 -2.48 -7.52
CA PRO A 23 -1.82 -1.60 -8.65
C PRO A 23 -0.36 -1.17 -8.83
N PRO A 24 0.09 -0.91 -10.08
CA PRO A 24 1.49 -0.60 -10.36
C PRO A 24 2.08 0.53 -9.52
N ALA A 25 1.34 1.64 -9.35
CA ALA A 25 1.79 2.78 -8.55
C ALA A 25 2.07 2.39 -7.08
N ILE A 26 1.16 1.64 -6.47
CA ILE A 26 1.30 1.16 -5.08
C ILE A 26 2.48 0.19 -4.95
N LYS A 27 2.68 -0.69 -5.94
CA LYS A 27 3.82 -1.62 -5.96
C LYS A 27 5.16 -0.88 -6.10
N THR A 28 5.22 0.14 -6.96
CA THR A 28 6.42 0.96 -7.09
C THR A 28 6.71 1.68 -5.77
N LEU A 29 5.73 2.37 -5.20
CA LEU A 29 5.88 3.07 -3.94
C LEU A 29 6.28 2.13 -2.80
N GLN A 30 5.71 0.93 -2.72
CA GLN A 30 6.12 -0.10 -1.75
C GLN A 30 7.63 -0.38 -1.85
N HIS A 31 8.18 -0.57 -3.05
CA HIS A 31 9.63 -0.80 -3.22
C HIS A 31 10.48 0.41 -2.79
N HIS A 32 10.00 1.64 -3.01
CA HIS A 32 10.69 2.85 -2.56
C HIS A 32 10.66 2.97 -1.03
N LEU A 33 9.47 2.80 -0.44
CA LEU A 33 9.27 2.90 1.00
C LEU A 33 10.06 1.83 1.75
N LEU A 34 9.97 0.56 1.36
CA LEU A 34 10.63 -0.54 2.08
C LEU A 34 12.17 -0.45 2.09
N LYS A 35 12.78 0.36 1.22
CA LYS A 35 14.22 0.66 1.27
C LYS A 35 14.58 1.71 2.33
N GLN A 36 13.61 2.47 2.82
CA GLN A 36 13.81 3.54 3.78
C GLN A 36 13.59 3.03 5.22
N PRO A 37 14.34 3.55 6.21
CA PRO A 37 14.04 3.29 7.61
C PRO A 37 12.63 3.80 7.94
N ARG A 38 11.78 2.94 8.52
CA ARG A 38 10.35 3.17 8.81
C ARG A 38 9.41 3.17 7.60
N GLY A 39 9.87 2.70 6.43
CA GLY A 39 9.04 2.53 5.24
C GLY A 39 7.82 1.63 5.42
N ASP A 40 7.93 0.66 6.32
CA ASP A 40 6.84 -0.20 6.76
C ASP A 40 5.66 0.61 7.31
N LYS A 41 5.92 1.65 8.11
CA LYS A 41 4.87 2.52 8.68
C LYS A 41 4.15 3.32 7.60
N ALA A 42 4.91 3.84 6.64
CA ALA A 42 4.35 4.56 5.50
C ALA A 42 3.48 3.64 4.64
N MET A 43 3.92 2.40 4.42
CA MET A 43 3.15 1.38 3.70
C MET A 43 1.85 1.02 4.44
N VAL A 44 1.91 0.82 5.76
CA VAL A 44 0.70 0.57 6.57
C VAL A 44 -0.30 1.71 6.45
N LYS A 45 0.17 2.97 6.50
CA LYS A 45 -0.71 4.15 6.35
C LYS A 45 -1.39 4.20 4.98
N LEU A 46 -0.66 3.89 3.90
CA LEU A 46 -1.22 3.80 2.54
C LEU A 46 -2.30 2.71 2.45
N LEU A 47 -2.05 1.54 3.04
CA LEU A 47 -3.00 0.44 3.03
C LEU A 47 -4.24 0.72 3.89
N SER A 48 -4.09 1.45 4.99
CA SER A 48 -5.22 1.96 5.77
C SER A 48 -6.08 2.91 4.94
N LEU A 49 -5.47 3.83 4.17
CA LEU A 49 -6.23 4.71 3.27
C LEU A 49 -7.04 3.92 2.24
N ILE A 50 -6.47 2.85 1.69
CA ILE A 50 -7.18 1.94 0.79
C ILE A 50 -8.35 1.26 1.48
N ALA A 51 -8.15 0.77 2.70
CA ALA A 51 -9.18 0.08 3.46
C ALA A 51 -10.34 1.01 3.82
N ASP A 52 -10.05 2.27 4.14
CA ASP A 52 -11.03 3.27 4.58
C ASP A 52 -11.75 3.94 3.41
N PHE A 53 -11.03 4.25 2.32
CA PHE A 53 -11.51 5.10 1.22
C PHE A 53 -11.54 4.42 -0.15
N GLY A 54 -11.01 3.20 -0.26
CA GLY A 54 -11.00 2.41 -1.49
C GLY A 54 -9.69 2.47 -2.28
N GLU A 55 -9.61 1.59 -3.28
CA GLU A 55 -8.42 1.38 -4.13
C GLU A 55 -7.94 2.65 -4.83
N GLU A 56 -8.86 3.37 -5.48
CA GLU A 56 -8.58 4.58 -6.26
C GLU A 56 -7.84 5.63 -5.42
N VAL A 57 -8.28 5.84 -4.18
CA VAL A 57 -7.65 6.81 -3.26
C VAL A 57 -6.23 6.37 -2.91
N GLY A 58 -6.00 5.06 -2.73
CA GLY A 58 -4.66 4.52 -2.53
C GLY A 58 -3.76 4.67 -3.74
N VAL A 59 -4.29 4.47 -4.95
CA VAL A 59 -3.54 4.66 -6.20
C VAL A 59 -3.15 6.12 -6.34
N THR A 60 -4.10 7.06 -6.24
CA THR A 60 -3.80 8.49 -6.31
C THR A 60 -2.80 8.93 -5.25
N ALA A 61 -2.95 8.47 -4.00
CA ALA A 61 -1.99 8.78 -2.94
C ALA A 61 -0.59 8.22 -3.25
N ALA A 62 -0.52 7.04 -3.88
CA ALA A 62 0.76 6.45 -4.26
C ALA A 62 1.43 7.20 -5.41
N GLU A 63 0.67 7.61 -6.42
CA GLU A 63 1.15 8.43 -7.54
C GLU A 63 1.68 9.77 -7.03
N LEU A 64 0.91 10.49 -6.21
CA LEU A 64 1.33 11.77 -5.63
C LEU A 64 2.59 11.64 -4.77
N ALA A 65 2.75 10.52 -4.05
CA ALA A 65 3.94 10.29 -3.24
C ALA A 65 5.18 9.92 -4.08
N LEU A 66 4.99 9.27 -5.24
CA LEU A 66 6.05 9.00 -6.20
C LEU A 66 6.48 10.26 -6.96
N GLU A 67 5.57 11.17 -7.26
CA GLU A 67 5.87 12.46 -7.89
C GLU A 67 6.68 13.40 -6.98
N GLN A 68 6.49 13.29 -5.66
CA GLN A 68 7.19 14.11 -4.66
C GLN A 68 8.54 13.53 -4.21
N GLY A 69 8.94 12.36 -4.72
CA GLY A 69 10.06 11.53 -4.23
C GLY A 69 11.26 11.41 -5.16
#